data_AF-A0A1M6XGF9-F1
#
_entry.id   AF-A0A1M6XGF9-F1
#
_cell.length_a   1.000
_cell.length_b   1.000
_cell.length_c   1.000
_cell.angle_alpha   90.00
_cell.angle_beta   90.00
_cell.angle_gamma   90.00
#
_symmetry.space_group_name_H-M   'P 1'
#
loop_
_entity.id
_entity.type
_entity.pdbx_description
1 polymer ?
#
loop_
_entity_poly.entity_id
_entity_poly.type
_entity_poly.pdbx_seq_one_letter_code
_entity_poly.pdbx_strand_id
1 'polypeptide(L)'
;MKNLKSVVFWEFRGFTLLELMVSVFIMAVMIAVAAPQLLEAGKKAEYTALLQDEQVIQSALSEYQLMNYSFPTGNTQQQLQTLVSAGLLNSVPVDPCGGQFIINDGNGNSVTVTSTDSLSNS
;
A
#
# COMPACT_ATOMS: atom_id res chain seq x y z
N MET A 1 -29.31 -64.16 -7.48
CA MET A 1 -30.12 -63.38 -6.52
C MET A 1 -29.23 -62.92 -5.39
N LYS A 2 -29.47 -61.68 -4.90
CA LYS A 2 -28.84 -60.96 -3.77
C LYS A 2 -27.52 -60.26 -4.17
N ASN A 3 -27.51 -58.94 -4.43
CA ASN A 3 -27.73 -57.81 -3.50
C ASN A 3 -26.85 -58.01 -2.24
N LEU A 4 -26.01 -57.09 -1.79
CA LEU A 4 -26.19 -55.65 -1.67
C LEU A 4 -24.83 -54.92 -1.77
N LYS A 5 -24.87 -53.69 -2.29
CA LYS A 5 -23.84 -52.67 -2.10
C LYS A 5 -23.50 -52.57 -0.61
N SER A 6 -22.29 -52.93 -0.22
CA SER A 6 -21.72 -52.40 1.02
C SER A 6 -21.28 -50.97 0.72
N VAL A 7 -22.20 -50.03 0.96
CA VAL A 7 -21.86 -48.63 1.13
C VAL A 7 -21.01 -48.61 2.40
N VAL A 8 -19.69 -48.57 2.22
CA VAL A 8 -18.76 -48.32 3.32
C VAL A 8 -19.09 -46.92 3.83
N PHE A 9 -19.90 -46.88 4.89
CA PHE A 9 -20.17 -45.68 5.65
C PHE A 9 -18.82 -45.27 6.24
N TRP A 10 -18.31 -44.12 5.80
CA TRP A 10 -17.17 -43.48 6.43
C TRP A 10 -17.58 -43.28 7.90
N GLU A 11 -17.02 -44.08 8.80
CA GLU A 11 -17.21 -43.84 10.22
C GLU A 11 -16.60 -42.47 10.51
N PHE A 12 -17.46 -41.54 10.95
CA PHE A 12 -17.03 -40.30 11.55
C PHE A 12 -16.28 -40.63 12.85
N ARG A 13 -14.99 -40.95 12.69
CA ARG A 13 -14.00 -40.93 13.76
C ARG A 13 -13.90 -39.48 14.22
N GLY A 14 -14.55 -39.23 15.36
CA GLY A 14 -14.86 -37.91 15.86
C GLY A 14 -13.64 -37.08 16.24
N PHE A 15 -13.80 -35.80 16.00
CA PHE A 15 -13.04 -34.66 16.50
C PHE A 15 -12.69 -34.85 17.98
N THR A 16 -11.42 -35.06 18.31
CA THR A 16 -11.00 -35.15 19.71
C THR A 16 -10.74 -33.75 20.27
N LEU A 17 -11.04 -33.53 21.54
CA LEU A 17 -10.75 -32.25 22.22
C LEU A 17 -9.24 -31.93 22.15
N LEU A 18 -8.42 -32.98 22.26
CA LEU A 18 -6.97 -32.89 22.19
C LEU A 18 -6.48 -32.43 20.80
N GLU A 19 -7.10 -32.89 19.72
CA GLU A 19 -6.74 -32.50 18.35
C GLU A 19 -7.00 -31.00 18.10
N LEU A 20 -8.12 -30.47 18.60
CA LEU A 20 -8.36 -29.03 18.57
C LEU A 20 -7.38 -28.26 19.46
N MET A 21 -7.09 -28.74 20.68
CA MET A 21 -6.14 -28.06 21.59
C MET A 21 -4.76 -27.91 20.95
N VAL A 22 -4.23 -29.00 20.39
CA VAL A 22 -2.91 -29.00 19.75
C VAL A 22 -2.93 -28.13 18.49
N SER A 23 -4.02 -28.15 17.71
CA SER A 23 -4.16 -27.31 16.52
C SER A 23 -4.15 -25.82 16.86
N VAL A 24 -4.97 -25.38 17.83
CA VAL A 24 -5.01 -23.95 18.23
C VAL A 24 -3.71 -23.52 18.90
N PHE A 25 -3.02 -24.43 19.61
CA PHE A 25 -1.70 -24.17 20.16
C PHE A 25 -0.66 -23.91 19.06
N ILE A 26 -0.58 -24.78 18.04
CA ILE A 26 0.34 -24.60 16.92
C ILE A 26 -0.03 -23.34 16.12
N MET A 27 -1.31 -23.08 15.89
CA MET A 27 -1.76 -21.84 15.23
C MET A 27 -1.36 -20.59 16.02
N ALA A 28 -1.47 -20.61 17.36
CA ALA A 28 -1.04 -19.48 18.19
C ALA A 28 0.46 -19.19 18.04
N VAL A 29 1.30 -20.23 18.04
CA VAL A 29 2.75 -20.10 17.82
C VAL A 29 3.04 -19.59 16.41
N MET A 30 2.37 -20.15 15.39
CA MET A 30 2.53 -19.72 14.00
C MET A 30 2.13 -18.24 13.81
N ILE A 31 0.98 -17.82 14.36
CA ILE A 31 0.52 -16.43 14.30
C ILE A 31 1.50 -15.51 15.02
N ALA A 32 2.03 -15.90 16.19
CA ALA A 32 2.99 -15.08 16.92
C ALA A 32 4.27 -14.77 16.10
N VAL A 33 4.74 -15.74 15.30
CA VAL A 33 5.89 -15.55 14.41
C VAL A 33 5.49 -14.83 13.11
N ALA A 34 4.32 -15.12 12.56
CA ALA A 34 3.88 -14.59 11.26
C ALA A 34 3.28 -13.18 11.31
N ALA A 35 2.75 -12.75 12.45
CA ALA A 35 2.15 -11.42 12.61
C ALA A 35 3.15 -10.26 12.40
N PRO A 36 4.34 -10.22 13.05
CA PRO A 36 5.25 -9.08 12.89
C PRO A 36 5.76 -8.93 11.45
N GLN A 37 6.12 -10.04 10.79
CA GLN A 37 6.57 -10.01 9.39
C GLN A 37 5.51 -9.45 8.42
N LEU A 38 4.21 -9.71 8.69
CA LEU A 38 3.12 -9.20 7.86
C LEU A 38 2.97 -7.68 8.03
N LEU A 39 3.09 -7.19 9.27
CA LEU A 39 3.03 -5.76 9.58
C LEU A 39 4.21 -5.00 8.95
N GLU A 40 5.42 -5.56 9.04
CA GLU A 40 6.61 -4.97 8.41
C GLU A 40 6.51 -4.96 6.88
N ALA A 41 6.02 -6.05 6.28
CA ALA A 41 5.79 -6.11 4.84
C ALA A 41 4.76 -5.06 4.38
N GLY A 42 3.70 -4.83 5.16
CA GLY A 42 2.72 -3.77 4.93
C GLY A 42 3.37 -2.38 4.92
N LYS A 43 4.11 -2.04 5.98
CA LYS A 43 4.83 -0.76 6.07
C LYS A 43 5.82 -0.54 4.93
N LYS A 44 6.54 -1.59 4.52
CA LYS A 44 7.47 -1.52 3.40
C LYS A 44 6.75 -1.28 2.07
N ALA A 45 5.58 -1.91 1.88
CA ALA A 45 4.76 -1.70 0.69
C ALA A 45 4.23 -0.26 0.64
N GLU A 46 3.74 0.27 1.77
CA GLU A 46 3.31 1.67 1.89
C GLU A 46 4.44 2.64 1.55
N TYR A 47 5.63 2.45 2.12
CA TYR A 47 6.80 3.29 1.82
C TYR A 47 7.22 3.22 0.35
N THR A 48 7.19 2.03 -0.24
CA THR A 48 7.55 1.86 -1.66
C THR A 48 6.53 2.54 -2.57
N ALA A 49 5.23 2.44 -2.25
CA ALA A 49 4.18 3.13 -2.98
C ALA A 49 4.32 4.66 -2.86
N LEU A 50 4.64 5.16 -1.66
CA LEU A 50 4.88 6.58 -1.42
C LEU A 50 6.03 7.12 -2.29
N LEU A 51 7.18 6.43 -2.30
CA LEU A 51 8.32 6.82 -3.16
C LEU A 51 7.96 6.81 -4.64
N GLN A 52 7.16 5.85 -5.08
CA GLN A 52 6.69 5.77 -6.46
C GLN A 52 5.79 6.96 -6.81
N ASP A 53 4.85 7.32 -5.93
CA ASP A 53 3.97 8.47 -6.15
C ASP A 53 4.75 9.79 -6.18
N GLU A 54 5.73 9.98 -5.29
CA GLU A 54 6.61 11.15 -5.33
C GLU A 54 7.36 11.28 -6.65
N GLN A 55 7.89 10.18 -7.19
CA GLN A 55 8.58 10.16 -8.48
C GLN A 55 7.64 10.49 -9.65
N VAL A 56 6.40 9.99 -9.61
CA VAL A 56 5.38 10.30 -10.62
C VAL A 56 5.03 11.78 -10.59
N ILE A 57 4.83 12.37 -9.41
CA ILE A 57 4.52 13.79 -9.25
C ILE A 57 5.71 14.65 -9.71
N GLN A 58 6.95 14.29 -9.33
CA GLN A 58 8.16 15.00 -9.77
C GLN A 58 8.30 14.98 -11.30
N SER A 59 8.07 13.82 -11.91
CA SER A 59 8.12 13.67 -13.38
C SER A 59 7.05 14.50 -14.07
N ALA A 60 5.82 14.55 -13.51
CA ALA A 60 4.75 15.40 -14.01
C ALA A 60 5.08 16.89 -13.87
N LEU A 61 5.71 17.31 -12.76
CA LEU A 61 6.16 18.69 -12.55
C LEU A 61 7.25 19.10 -13.54
N SER A 62 8.24 18.24 -13.80
CA SER A 62 9.29 18.52 -14.79
C SER A 62 8.73 18.61 -16.20
N GLU A 63 7.76 17.75 -16.55
CA GLU A 63 7.09 17.82 -17.86
C GLU A 63 6.26 19.11 -17.98
N TYR A 64 5.52 19.49 -16.93
CA TYR A 64 4.78 20.74 -16.91
C TYR A 64 5.71 21.96 -17.11
N GLN A 65 6.86 21.95 -16.44
CA GLN A 65 7.87 23.00 -16.60
C GLN A 65 8.44 23.03 -18.02
N LEU A 66 8.66 21.87 -18.64
CA LEU A 66 9.14 21.79 -20.03
C LEU A 66 8.13 22.40 -21.02
N MET A 67 6.83 22.21 -20.77
CA MET A 67 5.76 22.73 -21.62
C MET A 67 5.47 24.22 -21.38
N ASN A 68 5.51 24.67 -20.12
CA ASN A 68 5.02 26.00 -19.72
C ASN A 68 6.13 26.94 -19.21
N TYR A 69 7.40 26.52 -19.28
CA TYR A 69 8.59 27.23 -18.78
C TYR A 69 8.51 27.67 -17.30
N SER A 70 7.54 27.14 -16.56
CA SER A 70 7.23 27.55 -15.19
C SER A 70 6.55 26.40 -14.46
N PHE A 71 6.75 26.35 -13.14
CA PHE A 71 6.03 25.41 -12.29
C PHE A 71 4.60 25.90 -12.03
N PRO A 72 3.66 24.98 -11.72
CA PRO A 72 2.31 25.37 -11.35
C PRO A 72 2.34 26.26 -10.10
N THR A 73 1.48 27.28 -10.06
CA THR A 73 1.42 28.26 -8.96
C THR A 73 0.29 27.94 -7.97
N GLY A 74 0.38 28.49 -6.75
CA GLY A 74 -0.63 28.33 -5.71
C GLY A 74 -0.23 27.33 -4.62
N ASN A 75 -1.21 26.87 -3.85
CA ASN A 75 -1.01 25.86 -2.80
C ASN A 75 -0.81 24.46 -3.42
N THR A 76 -0.19 23.54 -2.69
CA THR A 76 0.09 22.17 -3.17
C THR A 76 -1.11 21.48 -3.82
N GLN A 77 -2.29 21.55 -3.21
CA GLN A 77 -3.51 20.97 -3.78
C GLN A 77 -3.88 21.58 -5.13
N GLN A 78 -3.71 22.88 -5.31
CA GLN A 78 -3.99 23.56 -6.59
C GLN A 78 -2.97 23.17 -7.66
N GLN A 79 -1.70 23.03 -7.25
CA GLN A 79 -0.63 22.57 -8.14
C GLN A 79 -0.90 21.14 -8.63
N LEU A 80 -1.27 20.22 -7.74
CA LEU A 80 -1.62 18.85 -8.11
C LEU A 80 -2.85 18.78 -9.03
N GLN A 81 -3.87 19.59 -8.76
CA GLN A 81 -5.06 19.68 -9.63
C GLN A 81 -4.73 20.25 -11.02
N THR A 82 -3.74 21.15 -11.10
CA THR A 82 -3.25 21.68 -12.38
C THR A 82 -2.58 20.59 -13.20
N LEU A 83 -1.79 19.72 -12.57
CA LEU A 83 -1.15 18.57 -13.24
C LEU A 83 -2.18 17.56 -13.76
N VAL A 84 -3.27 17.33 -13.02
CA VAL A 84 -4.39 16.49 -13.49
C VAL A 84 -5.11 17.13 -14.68
N SER A 85 -5.39 18.43 -14.59
CA SER A 85 -6.06 19.17 -15.67
C SER A 85 -5.20 19.26 -16.95
N ALA A 86 -3.87 19.26 -16.79
CA ALA A 86 -2.92 19.20 -17.89
C ALA A 86 -2.76 17.78 -18.49
N GLY A 87 -3.41 16.76 -17.91
CA GLY A 87 -3.33 15.37 -18.37
C GLY A 87 -2.00 14.68 -18.02
N LEU A 88 -1.19 15.27 -17.14
CA LEU A 88 0.09 14.72 -16.69
C LEU A 88 -0.08 13.73 -15.53
N LEU A 89 -1.19 13.84 -14.79
CA LEU A 89 -1.63 12.89 -13.77
C LEU A 89 -3.05 12.43 -14.08
N ASN A 90 -3.33 11.14 -13.89
CA ASN A 90 -4.69 10.59 -14.06
C ASN A 90 -5.62 11.01 -12.90
N SER A 91 -5.06 11.16 -11.70
CA SER A 91 -5.76 11.59 -10.50
C SER A 91 -4.75 12.18 -9.52
N VAL A 92 -5.22 12.97 -8.55
CA VAL A 92 -4.35 13.43 -7.45
C VAL A 92 -3.98 12.21 -6.60
N PRO A 93 -2.68 11.85 -6.48
CA PRO A 93 -2.26 10.73 -5.64
C PRO A 93 -2.59 11.02 -4.17
N VAL A 94 -2.93 9.96 -3.44
CA VAL A 94 -3.20 10.02 -1.99
C VAL A 94 -2.10 9.24 -1.29
N ASP A 95 -1.56 9.83 -0.23
CA ASP A 95 -0.50 9.20 0.56
C ASP A 95 -1.00 7.88 1.19
N PRO A 96 -0.32 6.74 0.95
CA PRO A 96 -0.69 5.47 1.55
C PRO A 96 -0.61 5.46 3.09
N CYS A 97 0.17 6.35 3.70
CA CYS A 97 0.33 6.51 5.14
C CYS A 97 -0.72 7.44 5.78
N GLY A 98 -1.58 8.08 4.98
CA GLY A 98 -2.62 9.00 5.47
C GLY A 98 -2.22 10.48 5.51
N GLY A 99 -1.02 10.80 5.03
CA GLY A 99 -0.49 12.15 4.94
C GLY A 99 -0.95 12.94 3.71
N GLN A 100 -0.27 14.05 3.45
CA GLN A 100 -0.46 14.84 2.25
C GLN A 100 0.89 15.09 1.59
N PHE A 101 0.90 15.11 0.25
CA PHE A 101 2.07 15.57 -0.48
C PHE A 101 2.22 17.08 -0.34
N ILE A 102 3.44 17.52 -0.11
CA ILE A 102 3.86 18.92 -0.07
C ILE A 102 4.86 19.12 -1.20
N ILE A 103 4.65 20.19 -1.97
CA ILE A 103 5.52 20.57 -3.07
C ILE A 103 6.37 21.74 -2.57
N ASN A 104 7.65 21.46 -2.29
CA ASN A 104 8.61 22.47 -1.88
C ASN A 104 9.38 22.97 -3.10
N ASP A 105 9.20 24.25 -3.45
CA ASP A 105 9.97 24.88 -4.51
C ASP A 105 11.38 25.24 -3.98
N GLY A 106 12.36 24.43 -4.35
CA GLY A 106 13.77 24.70 -4.09
C GLY A 106 14.30 25.72 -5.09
N ASN A 107 14.41 26.97 -4.65
CA ASN A 107 15.10 28.05 -5.39
C ASN A 107 14.60 28.30 -6.84
N GLY A 108 13.40 27.84 -7.22
CA GLY A 108 12.80 28.03 -8.55
C GLY A 108 13.30 27.08 -9.65
N ASN A 109 14.29 26.21 -9.34
CA ASN A 109 14.92 25.32 -10.32
C ASN A 109 14.73 23.84 -10.01
N SER A 110 14.40 23.47 -8.77
CA SER A 110 14.18 22.07 -8.37
C SER A 110 13.05 22.01 -7.37
N VAL A 111 11.98 21.31 -7.73
CA VAL A 111 10.85 21.10 -6.85
C VAL A 111 10.96 19.73 -6.20
N THR A 112 10.92 19.69 -4.88
CA THR A 112 10.94 18.44 -4.11
C THR A 112 9.53 18.13 -3.63
N VAL A 113 9.07 16.92 -3.90
CA VAL A 113 7.81 16.41 -3.35
C VAL A 113 8.16 15.66 -2.06
N THR A 114 7.45 15.96 -0.98
CA THR A 114 7.62 15.29 0.31
C THR A 114 6.27 15.04 0.93
N SER A 115 6.02 13.83 1.40
CA SER A 115 4.85 13.55 2.26
C SER A 115 5.06 14.08 3.69
N THR A 116 4.01 14.62 4.30
CA THR A 116 3.99 15.08 5.71
C THR A 116 4.41 13.98 6.69
N ASP A 117 4.18 12.71 6.38
CA ASP A 117 4.44 11.57 7.28
C ASP A 117 5.74 10.82 6.96
N SER A 118 6.42 11.17 5.85
CA SER A 118 7.73 10.60 5.47
C SER A 118 8.83 10.79 6.53
N LEU A 119 8.68 11.77 7.44
CA LEU A 119 9.61 12.06 8.54
C LEU A 119 9.30 11.30 9.85
N SER A 120 8.14 10.65 9.95
CA SER A 120 7.73 9.91 11.17
C SER A 120 8.39 8.52 11.28
N ASN A 121 8.96 8.01 10.18
CA ASN A 121 9.45 6.64 10.07
C ASN A 121 10.97 6.53 9.82
N SER A 122 11.72 7.62 10.02
CA SER A 122 13.21 7.60 10.07
C SER A 122 13.71 7.45 11.49
#